data_AF-A0A2P5EAC3-F1
#
_entry.id   AF-A0A2P5EAC3-F1
#
_cell.length_a   1.000
_cell.length_b   1.000
_cell.length_c   1.000
_cell.angle_alpha   90.00
_cell.angle_beta   90.00
_cell.angle_gamma   90.00
#
_symmetry.space_group_name_H-M   'P 1'
#
loop_
_entity.id
_entity.type
_entity.pdbx_description
1 polymer ?
#
loop_
_entity_poly.entity_id
_entity_poly.type
_entity_poly.pdbx_seq_one_letter_code
_entity_poly.pdbx_strand_id
1 'polypeptide(L)'
;MKIQIWPKTIFAKERNNAFNVQEVSRVLETALNYFRTSSPELKEERAMLLEEWLKMEAGFGELGDVSIVQSKLPKKLKKRKQIMTEDGPAGYTEYIEYLFPEETQTNESQDFGSCLQVEEAKSFYRR
;
A
#
# COMPACT_ATOMS: atom_id res chain seq x y z
N MET A 1 -5.84 63.10 -8.66
CA MET A 1 -5.80 61.91 -7.78
C MET A 1 -5.10 60.79 -8.54
N LYS A 2 -3.89 60.37 -8.15
CA LYS A 2 -3.16 59.28 -8.81
C LYS A 2 -3.43 57.98 -8.04
N ILE A 3 -4.18 57.07 -8.65
CA ILE A 3 -4.39 55.72 -8.10
C ILE A 3 -3.16 54.90 -8.47
N GLN A 4 -2.35 54.56 -7.47
CA GLN A 4 -1.23 53.64 -7.60
C GLN A 4 -1.81 52.22 -7.68
N ILE A 5 -1.93 51.69 -8.89
CA ILE A 5 -2.26 50.28 -9.11
C ILE A 5 -0.94 49.51 -8.97
N TRP A 6 -0.80 48.79 -7.86
CA TRP A 6 0.32 47.87 -7.68
C TRP A 6 0.17 46.70 -8.65
N PRO A 7 1.22 46.30 -9.39
CA PRO A 7 1.14 45.14 -10.27
C PRO A 7 0.92 43.88 -9.43
N LYS A 8 0.01 43.00 -9.89
CA LYS A 8 -0.35 41.69 -9.31
C LYS A 8 0.78 40.65 -9.35
N THR A 9 2.04 41.08 -9.35
CA THR A 9 3.22 40.22 -9.53
C THR A 9 4.00 39.95 -8.25
N ILE A 10 3.54 40.40 -7.08
CA ILE A 10 4.22 40.18 -5.79
C ILE A 10 3.91 38.81 -5.14
N PHE A 11 3.20 37.91 -5.85
CA PHE A 11 3.08 36.51 -5.43
C PHE A 11 3.59 35.53 -6.48
N ALA A 12 4.81 35.76 -6.99
CA ALA A 12 5.61 34.67 -7.50
C ALA A 12 6.39 34.07 -6.32
N LYS A 13 5.73 33.24 -5.50
CA LYS A 13 6.39 32.27 -4.60
C LYS A 13 6.87 31.09 -5.47
N GLU A 14 7.65 31.41 -6.49
CA GLU A 14 8.16 30.47 -7.46
C GLU A 14 9.66 30.31 -7.17
N ARG A 15 10.09 29.06 -6.91
CA ARG A 15 11.48 28.52 -6.95
C ARG A 15 11.95 27.66 -5.76
N ASN A 16 11.18 27.51 -4.67
CA ASN A 16 11.61 26.68 -3.52
C ASN A 16 10.89 25.33 -3.38
N ASN A 17 10.05 24.93 -4.34
CA ASN A 17 9.22 23.73 -4.17
C ASN A 17 9.99 22.42 -4.43
N ALA A 18 10.87 22.37 -5.43
CA ALA A 18 11.59 21.15 -5.82
C ALA A 18 12.51 20.58 -4.74
N PHE A 19 13.18 21.44 -3.96
CA PHE A 19 14.02 21.02 -2.83
C PHE A 19 13.20 20.35 -1.72
N ASN A 20 11.92 20.73 -1.59
CA ASN A 20 11.03 20.17 -0.56
C ASN A 20 10.50 18.79 -0.95
N VAL A 21 10.19 18.55 -2.23
CA VAL A 21 9.65 17.26 -2.71
C VAL A 21 10.59 16.09 -2.41
N GLN A 22 11.89 16.28 -2.67
CA GLN A 22 12.89 15.21 -2.47
C GLN A 22 13.08 14.85 -0.99
N GLU A 23 13.13 15.85 -0.10
CA GLU A 23 13.22 15.61 1.34
C GLU A 23 11.97 14.92 1.88
N VAL A 24 10.79 15.32 1.42
CA VAL A 24 9.53 14.68 1.82
C VAL A 24 9.48 13.23 1.33
N SER A 25 9.84 12.98 0.07
CA SER A 25 9.98 11.63 -0.48
C SER A 25 10.90 10.76 0.39
N ARG A 26 12.06 11.28 0.79
CA ARG A 26 13.02 10.56 1.64
C ARG A 26 12.44 10.18 3.01
N VAL A 27 11.70 11.09 3.64
CA VAL A 27 11.03 10.82 4.93
C VAL A 27 9.96 9.73 4.76
N LEU A 28 9.18 9.80 3.68
CA LEU A 28 8.14 8.81 3.38
C LEU A 28 8.74 7.43 3.06
N GLU A 29 9.86 7.37 2.34
CA GLU A 29 10.60 6.12 2.12
C GLU A 29 11.11 5.51 3.42
N THR A 30 11.60 6.36 4.32
CA THR A 30 12.06 5.92 5.65
C THR A 30 10.90 5.32 6.44
N ALA A 31 9.73 5.97 6.42
CA ALA A 31 8.52 5.46 7.06
C ALA A 31 8.04 4.14 6.44
N LEU A 32 8.07 4.00 5.12
CA LEU A 32 7.73 2.74 4.45
C LEU A 32 8.68 1.60 4.84
N ASN A 33 9.98 1.90 4.93
CA ASN A 33 10.93 0.89 5.35
C ASN A 33 10.66 0.45 6.79
N TYR A 34 10.28 1.37 7.68
CA TYR A 34 9.87 1.03 9.04
C TYR A 34 8.66 0.08 9.06
N PHE A 35 7.59 0.36 8.31
CA PHE A 35 6.45 -0.56 8.22
C PHE A 35 6.85 -1.93 7.68
N ARG A 36 7.77 -1.97 6.71
CA ARG A 36 8.26 -3.23 6.16
C ARG A 36 9.07 -4.05 7.16
N THR A 37 9.95 -3.43 7.96
CA THR A 37 10.90 -4.15 8.82
C THR A 37 10.41 -4.32 10.26
N SER A 38 9.73 -3.31 10.79
CA SER A 38 9.42 -3.21 12.22
C SER A 38 7.96 -3.53 12.53
N SER A 39 7.05 -3.36 11.58
CA SER A 39 5.62 -3.63 11.76
C SER A 39 4.97 -4.21 10.49
N PRO A 40 5.44 -5.38 9.99
CA PRO A 40 4.95 -5.99 8.75
C PRO A 40 3.46 -6.40 8.78
N GLU A 41 2.87 -6.49 9.97
CA GLU A 41 1.44 -6.73 10.20
C GLU A 41 0.57 -5.51 9.86
N LEU A 42 1.11 -4.30 9.93
CA LEU A 42 0.41 -3.02 9.67
C LEU A 42 0.36 -2.70 8.18
N LYS A 43 -0.15 -3.66 7.40
CA LYS A 43 -0.22 -3.56 5.94
C LYS A 43 -1.22 -2.53 5.46
N GLU A 44 -2.28 -2.30 6.22
CA GLU A 44 -3.31 -1.30 5.90
C GLU A 44 -2.77 0.12 6.05
N GLU A 45 -2.08 0.40 7.15
CA GLU A 45 -1.43 1.68 7.44
C GLU A 45 -0.36 2.00 6.41
N ARG A 46 0.43 0.99 6.04
CA ARG A 46 1.40 1.11 4.95
C ARG A 46 0.73 1.42 3.61
N ALA A 47 -0.40 0.79 3.31
CA ALA A 47 -1.18 1.07 2.10
C ALA A 47 -1.73 2.49 2.09
N MET A 48 -2.29 2.95 3.21
CA MET A 48 -2.79 4.32 3.38
C MET A 48 -1.68 5.36 3.19
N LEU A 49 -0.48 5.10 3.73
CA LEU A 49 0.67 5.98 3.54
C LEU A 49 1.05 6.13 2.05
N LEU A 50 1.06 5.03 1.30
CA LEU A 50 1.36 5.05 -0.14
C LEU A 50 0.28 5.79 -0.94
N GLU A 51 -1.00 5.64 -0.58
CA GLU A 51 -2.09 6.37 -1.23
C GLU A 51 -1.98 7.89 -1.00
N GLU A 52 -1.64 8.33 0.21
CA GLU A 52 -1.42 9.75 0.50
C GLU A 52 -0.15 10.28 -0.17
N TRP A 53 0.93 9.50 -0.20
CA TRP A 53 2.14 9.88 -0.94
C TRP A 53 1.84 10.05 -2.44
N LEU A 54 1.05 9.16 -3.03
CA LEU A 54 0.66 9.27 -4.44
C LEU A 54 -0.08 10.59 -4.73
N LYS A 55 -1.02 10.97 -3.86
CA LYS A 55 -1.77 12.23 -3.99
C LYS A 55 -0.86 13.44 -3.85
N MET A 56 0.12 13.36 -2.95
CA MET A 56 1.12 14.40 -2.76
C MET A 56 1.98 14.57 -4.02
N GLU A 57 2.54 13.49 -4.57
CA GLU A 57 3.33 13.52 -5.81
C GLU A 57 2.54 14.09 -6.97
N ALA A 58 1.27 13.68 -7.11
CA ALA A 58 0.38 14.22 -8.13
C ALA A 58 0.11 15.73 -7.94
N GLY A 59 0.11 16.22 -6.69
CA GLY A 59 -0.05 17.63 -6.36
C GLY A 59 1.15 18.50 -6.72
N PHE A 60 2.35 17.91 -6.89
CA PHE A 60 3.56 18.63 -7.30
C PHE A 60 3.70 18.81 -8.82
N GLY A 61 2.85 18.18 -9.63
CA GLY A 61 2.89 18.28 -11.08
C GLY A 61 4.17 17.68 -11.67
N GLU A 62 4.89 18.44 -12.50
CA GLU A 62 6.12 17.98 -13.17
C GLU A 62 7.32 17.79 -12.24
N LEU A 63 7.27 18.34 -11.02
CA LEU A 63 8.34 18.17 -10.02
C LEU A 63 8.22 16.87 -9.22
N GLY A 64 7.03 16.27 -9.22
CA GLY A 64 6.75 15.01 -8.55
C GLY A 64 6.96 13.83 -9.49
N ASP A 65 7.23 12.67 -8.91
CA ASP A 65 7.31 11.41 -9.65
C ASP A 65 6.30 10.40 -9.09
N VAL A 66 5.10 10.48 -9.65
CA VAL A 66 3.97 9.61 -9.33
C VAL A 66 4.30 8.14 -9.66
N SER A 67 5.16 7.88 -10.65
CA SER A 67 5.46 6.53 -11.13
C SER A 67 6.19 5.69 -10.06
N ILE A 68 7.06 6.34 -9.28
CA ILE A 68 7.79 5.72 -8.18
C ILE A 68 6.81 5.16 -7.14
N VAL A 69 5.80 5.95 -6.76
CA VAL A 69 4.83 5.53 -5.74
C VAL A 69 3.84 4.51 -6.30
N GLN A 70 3.41 4.67 -7.56
CA GLN A 70 2.51 3.71 -8.21
C GLN A 70 3.09 2.30 -8.24
N SER A 71 4.40 2.17 -8.51
CA SER A 71 5.08 0.88 -8.55
C SER A 71 5.10 0.15 -7.20
N LYS A 72 4.90 0.88 -6.09
CA LYS A 72 4.93 0.37 -4.71
C LYS A 72 3.54 0.05 -4.17
N LEU A 73 2.45 0.46 -4.85
CA LEU A 73 1.08 0.31 -4.35
C LEU A 73 0.67 -1.16 -4.19
N PRO A 74 0.00 -1.52 -3.07
CA PRO A 74 -0.48 -2.87 -2.86
C PRO A 74 -1.75 -3.17 -3.68
N LYS A 75 -1.93 -4.43 -4.03
CA LYS A 75 -3.20 -4.95 -4.53
C LYS A 75 -4.12 -5.28 -3.35
N LYS A 76 -5.36 -4.79 -3.39
CA LYS A 76 -6.39 -5.09 -2.38
C LYS A 76 -7.13 -6.36 -2.78
N LEU A 77 -7.07 -7.40 -1.96
CA LEU A 77 -7.75 -8.67 -2.16
C LEU A 77 -8.84 -8.84 -1.11
N LYS A 78 -10.09 -9.05 -1.54
CA LYS A 78 -11.21 -9.34 -0.62
C LYS A 78 -11.24 -10.84 -0.36
N LYS A 79 -11.02 -11.24 0.89
CA LYS A 79 -11.09 -12.64 1.33
C LYS A 79 -12.27 -12.83 2.27
N ARG A 80 -12.85 -14.03 2.23
CA ARG A 80 -13.92 -14.47 3.14
C ARG A 80 -13.40 -15.62 3.98
N LYS A 81 -13.47 -15.49 5.31
CA LYS A 81 -13.09 -16.56 6.25
C LYS A 81 -14.35 -17.04 6.97
N GLN A 82 -14.55 -18.35 7.01
CA GLN A 82 -15.65 -18.95 7.75
C GLN A 82 -15.37 -18.86 9.25
N ILE A 83 -16.35 -18.37 10.00
CA ILE A 83 -16.28 -18.26 11.47
C ILE A 83 -16.79 -19.58 12.04
N MET A 84 -15.93 -20.28 12.78
CA MET A 84 -16.30 -21.45 13.56
C MET A 84 -16.62 -21.00 14.99
N THR A 85 -17.79 -21.37 15.48
CA THR A 85 -18.19 -21.22 16.89
C THR A 85 -18.46 -22.62 17.46
N GLU A 86 -18.55 -22.71 18.79
CA GLU A 86 -18.78 -23.94 19.55
C GLU A 86 -20.03 -24.73 19.06
N ASP A 87 -21.04 -24.02 18.54
CA ASP A 87 -22.28 -24.59 17.99
C ASP A 87 -22.25 -24.85 16.46
N GLY A 88 -21.10 -24.66 15.80
CA GLY A 88 -20.94 -24.83 14.36
C GLY A 88 -20.65 -23.54 13.59
N PRO A 89 -20.88 -23.50 12.26
CA PRO A 89 -20.59 -22.33 11.43
C PRO A 89 -21.47 -21.13 11.79
N ALA A 90 -20.89 -20.09 12.39
CA ALA A 90 -21.62 -18.90 12.81
C ALA A 90 -21.72 -17.81 11.73
N GLY A 91 -20.95 -17.91 10.64
CA GLY A 91 -21.02 -16.98 9.52
C GLY A 91 -19.71 -16.87 8.73
N TYR A 92 -19.61 -15.81 7.94
CA TYR A 92 -18.39 -15.44 7.20
C TYR A 92 -17.95 -14.03 7.61
N THR A 93 -16.65 -13.83 7.84
CA THR A 93 -16.07 -12.50 7.95
C THR A 93 -15.33 -12.14 6.67
N GLU A 94 -15.59 -10.94 6.15
CA GLU A 94 -14.85 -10.37 5.03
C GLU A 94 -13.65 -9.59 5.57
N TYR A 95 -12.45 -9.89 5.06
CA TYR A 95 -11.22 -9.17 5.37
C TYR A 95 -10.55 -8.72 4.07
N ILE A 96 -9.95 -7.53 4.10
CA ILE A 96 -9.13 -7.04 3.00
C ILE A 96 -7.69 -7.40 3.31
N GLU A 97 -7.08 -8.16 2.41
CA GLU A 97 -5.65 -8.45 2.45
C GLU A 97 -4.94 -7.55 1.45
N TYR A 98 -3.87 -6.92 1.91
CA TYR A 98 -3.01 -6.08 1.08
C TYR A 98 -1.79 -6.90 0.65
N LEU A 99 -1.60 -7.01 -0.67
CA LEU A 99 -0.48 -7.73 -1.27
C LEU A 99 0.45 -6.73 -1.95
N PHE A 100 1.66 -6.57 -1.40
CA PHE A 100 2.64 -5.64 -1.95
C PHE A 100 3.40 -6.26 -3.13
N PRO A 101 3.78 -5.47 -4.15
CA PRO A 101 4.54 -5.97 -5.32
C PRO A 101 5.87 -6.64 -4.97
N GLU A 102 6.51 -6.25 -3.86
CA GLU A 102 7.74 -6.88 -3.37
C GLU A 102 7.50 -8.26 -2.72
N GLU A 103 6.28 -8.53 -2.24
CA GLU A 103 5.93 -9.81 -1.57
C GLU A 103 5.45 -10.87 -2.57
N THR A 104 4.93 -10.45 -3.74
CA THR A 104 4.42 -11.39 -4.75
C THR A 104 5.49 -12.31 -5.31
N GLN A 105 6.74 -11.85 -5.42
CA GLN A 105 7.84 -12.65 -5.95
C GLN A 105 8.23 -13.81 -5.03
N THR A 106 7.94 -13.70 -3.73
CA THR A 106 8.33 -14.70 -2.73
C THR A 106 7.26 -15.77 -2.52
N ASN A 107 5.98 -15.39 -2.66
CA ASN A 107 4.85 -16.28 -2.38
C ASN A 107 4.57 -17.33 -3.47
N GLU A 108 5.04 -17.12 -4.70
CA GLU A 108 4.90 -18.09 -5.80
C GLU A 108 5.66 -19.41 -5.53
N SER A 109 6.59 -19.44 -4.57
CA SER A 109 7.35 -20.65 -4.20
C SER A 109 6.73 -21.51 -3.08
N GLN A 110 5.63 -21.08 -2.43
CA GLN A 110 5.07 -21.79 -1.26
C GLN A 110 3.73 -22.51 -1.52
N ASP A 111 3.16 -22.41 -2.73
CA ASP A 111 1.83 -22.95 -3.06
C ASP A 111 1.79 -24.50 -3.24
N PHE A 112 2.95 -25.18 -3.24
CA PHE A 112 2.97 -26.65 -3.34
C PHE A 112 2.66 -27.37 -2.02
N GLY A 113 2.57 -26.65 -0.89
CA GLY A 113 2.41 -27.25 0.44
C GLY A 113 1.00 -27.74 0.79
N SER A 114 -0.06 -27.20 0.18
CA SER A 114 -1.45 -27.56 0.57
C SER A 114 -2.00 -28.78 -0.19
N CYS A 115 -1.41 -29.15 -1.33
CA CYS A 115 -1.88 -30.28 -2.15
C CYS A 115 -1.57 -31.66 -1.53
N LEU A 116 -0.52 -31.75 -0.71
CA LEU A 116 -0.09 -33.02 -0.09
C LEU A 116 -1.07 -33.56 0.98
N GLN A 117 -1.81 -32.69 1.67
CA GLN A 117 -2.74 -33.12 2.71
C GLN A 117 -4.05 -33.70 2.13
N VAL A 118 -4.41 -33.34 0.89
CA VAL A 118 -5.66 -33.82 0.26
C VAL A 118 -5.52 -35.22 -0.34
N GLU A 119 -4.31 -35.67 -0.65
CA GLU A 119 -4.07 -37.04 -1.14
C GLU A 119 -3.96 -38.07 -0.01
N GLU A 120 -3.34 -37.72 1.12
CA GLU A 120 -3.26 -38.61 2.29
C GLU A 120 -4.66 -38.94 2.84
N ALA A 121 -5.56 -37.94 2.91
CA ALA A 121 -6.94 -38.14 3.36
C ALA A 121 -7.78 -39.05 2.43
N LYS A 122 -7.49 -39.07 1.12
CA LYS A 122 -8.19 -39.95 0.16
C LYS A 122 -7.71 -41.40 0.22
N SER A 123 -6.51 -41.66 0.75
CA SER A 123 -6.00 -43.02 0.97
C SER A 123 -6.68 -43.72 2.15
N PHE A 124 -7.13 -42.95 3.14
CA PHE A 124 -7.78 -43.48 4.35
C PHE A 124 -9.21 -43.96 4.09
N TYR A 125 -9.91 -43.39 3.10
CA TYR A 125 -11.30 -43.75 2.77
C TYR A 125 -11.42 -44.86 1.72
N ARG A 126 -10.30 -45.41 1.24
CA ARG A 126 -10.28 -46.46 0.20
C ARG A 126 -9.76 -47.82 0.71
N ARG A 127 -9.78 -48.05 2.02
CA ARG A 127 -9.50 -49.35 2.64
C ARG A 127 -10.70 -49.81 3.46
#